data_AF-A0AAU4KQR6-F1
#
_entry.id   AF-A0AAU4KQR6-F1
#
_cell.length_a   1.000
_cell.length_b   1.000
_cell.length_c   1.000
_cell.angle_alpha   90.00
_cell.angle_beta   90.00
_cell.angle_gamma   90.00
#
_symmetry.space_group_name_H-M   'P 1'
#
loop_
_entity.id
_entity.type
_entity.pdbx_description
1 polymer ?
#
loop_
_entity_poly.entity_id
_entity_poly.type
_entity_poly.pdbx_seq_one_letter_code
_entity_poly.pdbx_strand_id
1 'polypeptide(L)'
;MNAPVTTELPVVVIGAGPAGLAAAAHLVDRGLTPLVLEAGSVAGAAVREWAHVRLFSTWGEVTDPAAEKLLAPTGWAKLDSATYPSGGDWAEQYLQPLADALGERVRFGATVTGVSRSGRDRIVDADREAQPFVVHVTHADGREERLFARAVIDASGTWTTPGPAGGSGLPALGEKAASDRITYRVPDLKDPAVRARYAGRRTAVIGSGASAFTALAHLAGLARSDDGTGTKGVWILRRGISGSTFGGGTADQLPARGALGLAAKAAVDEGHADAVTGFRTDAVERATDGRLVLVGEDGRRLDPVDEVIVLTGFRPDLSFLSELRLGLDERLQAPTELAPLIDPNQHSCGTVYPHGVNELSHPEKDVYLVGMKSYGRAPTFLAMTGYEQVRSIAAAIAGDQEAAERVELTLPETGVCGGAGLFDAPAAAQDSDTEGCCATPATLRIGIGAPASSGGC
;
A
#
# COMPACT_ATOMS: atom_id res chain seq x y z
N MET A 1 -18.29 -38.31 5.80
CA MET A 1 -18.56 -37.31 4.74
C MET A 1 -17.34 -37.31 3.84
N ASN A 2 -17.49 -37.74 2.58
CA ASN A 2 -16.40 -37.66 1.62
C ASN A 2 -16.04 -36.18 1.44
N ALA A 3 -14.75 -35.85 1.48
CA ALA A 3 -14.31 -34.48 1.24
C ALA A 3 -14.77 -34.07 -0.17
N PRO A 4 -15.31 -32.84 -0.34
CA PRO A 4 -15.75 -32.36 -1.65
C PRO A 4 -14.60 -32.41 -2.67
N VAL A 5 -14.93 -32.65 -3.94
CA VAL A 5 -13.96 -32.66 -5.03
C VAL A 5 -13.34 -31.27 -5.12
N THR A 6 -12.00 -31.19 -5.02
CA THR A 6 -11.27 -29.91 -4.88
C THR A 6 -11.53 -28.94 -6.03
N THR A 7 -11.82 -29.40 -7.24
CA THR A 7 -12.09 -28.54 -8.40
C THR A 7 -13.40 -27.77 -8.32
N GLU A 8 -14.36 -28.21 -7.50
CA GLU A 8 -15.67 -27.56 -7.32
C GLU A 8 -15.64 -26.52 -6.19
N LEU A 9 -14.56 -26.46 -5.40
CA LEU A 9 -14.42 -25.52 -4.30
C LEU A 9 -14.06 -24.12 -4.80
N PRO A 10 -14.49 -23.05 -4.08
CA PRO A 10 -14.15 -21.69 -4.45
C PRO A 10 -12.67 -21.39 -4.23
N VAL A 11 -12.21 -20.31 -4.85
CA VAL A 11 -10.97 -19.63 -4.49
C VAL A 11 -11.31 -18.59 -3.43
N VAL A 12 -10.79 -18.74 -2.21
CA VAL A 12 -11.03 -17.75 -1.15
C VAL A 12 -10.06 -16.59 -1.32
N VAL A 13 -10.60 -15.38 -1.34
CA VAL A 13 -9.83 -14.12 -1.36
C VAL A 13 -10.04 -13.42 -0.03
N ILE A 14 -8.98 -13.14 0.71
CA ILE A 14 -9.05 -12.52 2.03
C ILE A 14 -8.85 -11.02 1.88
N GLY A 15 -9.90 -10.24 2.14
CA GLY A 15 -9.93 -8.77 2.01
C GLY A 15 -10.62 -8.29 0.72
N ALA A 16 -11.57 -7.36 0.87
CA ALA A 16 -12.25 -6.64 -0.21
C ALA A 16 -11.64 -5.23 -0.42
N GLY A 17 -10.31 -5.15 -0.35
CA GLY A 17 -9.55 -3.99 -0.82
C GLY A 17 -9.28 -4.03 -2.33
N PRO A 18 -8.52 -3.06 -2.88
CA PRO A 18 -8.25 -2.96 -4.31
C PRO A 18 -7.72 -4.26 -4.95
N ALA A 19 -6.65 -4.84 -4.37
CA ALA A 19 -6.06 -6.07 -4.89
C ALA A 19 -7.00 -7.27 -4.76
N GLY A 20 -7.77 -7.38 -3.66
CA GLY A 20 -8.69 -8.50 -3.45
C GLY A 20 -9.89 -8.47 -4.40
N LEU A 21 -10.48 -7.30 -4.62
CA LEU A 21 -11.58 -7.16 -5.58
C LEU A 21 -11.11 -7.34 -7.03
N ALA A 22 -9.91 -6.85 -7.37
CA ALA A 22 -9.29 -7.15 -8.67
C ALA A 22 -9.03 -8.65 -8.84
N ALA A 23 -8.53 -9.34 -7.81
CA ALA A 23 -8.36 -10.80 -7.85
C ALA A 23 -9.68 -11.52 -8.12
N ALA A 24 -10.76 -11.13 -7.43
CA ALA A 24 -12.09 -11.67 -7.68
C ALA A 24 -12.55 -11.43 -9.12
N ALA A 25 -12.29 -10.25 -9.68
CA ALA A 25 -12.62 -9.94 -11.07
C ALA A 25 -11.89 -10.83 -12.06
N HIS A 26 -10.56 -10.99 -11.91
CA HIS A 26 -9.75 -11.87 -12.77
C HIS A 26 -10.12 -13.35 -12.64
N LEU A 27 -10.53 -13.80 -11.45
CA LEU A 27 -11.05 -15.15 -11.24
C LEU A 27 -12.37 -15.37 -11.99
N VAL A 28 -13.30 -14.41 -11.94
CA VAL A 28 -14.56 -14.47 -12.70
C VAL A 28 -14.31 -14.47 -14.21
N ASP A 29 -13.40 -13.62 -14.71
CA ASP A 29 -13.03 -13.56 -16.14
C ASP A 29 -12.48 -14.91 -16.66
N ARG A 30 -11.95 -15.74 -15.75
CA ARG A 30 -11.45 -17.10 -16.02
C ARG A 30 -12.43 -18.22 -15.69
N GLY A 31 -13.68 -17.90 -15.38
CA GLY A 31 -14.71 -18.89 -15.05
C GLY A 31 -14.53 -19.59 -13.71
N LEU A 32 -13.68 -19.05 -12.82
CA LEU A 32 -13.51 -19.53 -11.46
C LEU A 32 -14.50 -18.85 -10.51
N THR A 33 -14.86 -19.53 -9.41
CA THR A 33 -15.76 -18.97 -8.40
C THR A 33 -14.96 -18.37 -7.25
N PRO A 34 -14.85 -17.03 -7.13
CA PRO A 34 -14.25 -16.42 -5.96
C PRO A 34 -15.22 -16.38 -4.77
N LEU A 35 -14.65 -16.42 -3.57
CA LEU A 35 -15.32 -16.05 -2.33
C LEU A 35 -14.45 -15.04 -1.58
N VAL A 36 -14.83 -13.77 -1.63
CA VAL A 36 -14.14 -12.68 -0.94
C VAL A 36 -14.67 -12.56 0.49
N LEU A 37 -13.78 -12.59 1.47
CA LEU A 37 -14.10 -12.45 2.89
C LEU A 37 -13.49 -11.13 3.41
N GLU A 38 -14.33 -10.19 3.82
CA GLU A 38 -13.92 -8.86 4.30
C GLU A 38 -14.33 -8.69 5.76
N ALA A 39 -13.37 -8.32 6.61
CA ALA A 39 -13.62 -8.08 8.03
C ALA A 39 -14.48 -6.83 8.28
N GLY A 40 -14.30 -5.78 7.48
CA GLY A 40 -15.09 -4.57 7.50
C GLY A 40 -16.52 -4.76 6.99
N SER A 41 -17.37 -3.77 7.24
CA SER A 41 -18.78 -3.79 6.83
C SER A 41 -19.02 -3.32 5.39
N VAL A 42 -17.97 -2.87 4.69
CA VAL A 42 -18.02 -2.25 3.35
C VAL A 42 -16.76 -2.55 2.57
N ALA A 43 -16.82 -2.43 1.24
CA ALA A 43 -15.66 -2.56 0.38
C ALA A 43 -14.66 -1.43 0.63
N GLY A 44 -13.37 -1.76 0.56
CA GLY A 44 -12.29 -0.80 0.78
C GLY A 44 -12.30 -0.19 2.19
N ALA A 45 -12.70 -0.93 3.24
CA ALA A 45 -12.78 -0.42 4.61
C ALA A 45 -11.49 0.33 5.05
N ALA A 46 -10.32 -0.26 4.79
CA ALA A 46 -9.04 0.39 5.06
C ALA A 46 -8.81 1.66 4.21
N VAL A 47 -9.23 1.67 2.95
CA VAL A 47 -9.15 2.84 2.05
C VAL A 47 -9.98 4.02 2.61
N ARG A 48 -11.16 3.70 3.16
CA ARG A 48 -12.07 4.69 3.74
C ARG A 48 -11.51 5.36 5.00
N GLU A 49 -10.63 4.72 5.76
CA GLU A 49 -9.95 5.36 6.91
C GLU A 49 -9.04 6.52 6.50
N TRP A 50 -8.59 6.56 5.24
CA TRP A 50 -7.80 7.65 4.68
C TRP A 50 -8.52 8.31 3.50
N ALA A 51 -9.86 8.33 3.51
CA ALA A 51 -10.66 8.84 2.41
C ALA A 51 -10.27 10.26 1.95
N HIS A 52 -9.84 11.10 2.88
CA HIS A 52 -9.43 12.50 2.64
C HIS A 52 -8.08 12.64 1.90
N VAL A 53 -7.28 11.57 1.82
CA VAL A 53 -5.96 11.62 1.18
C VAL A 53 -6.12 11.48 -0.33
N ARG A 54 -5.53 12.41 -1.08
CA ARG A 54 -5.45 12.36 -2.55
C ARG A 54 -4.36 11.39 -3.00
N LEU A 55 -4.69 10.52 -3.94
CA LEU A 55 -3.72 9.61 -4.53
C LEU A 55 -2.81 10.36 -5.51
N PHE A 56 -1.58 9.87 -5.64
CA PHE A 56 -0.65 10.27 -6.69
C PHE A 56 -0.81 9.43 -7.97
N SER A 57 -1.78 8.53 -8.00
CA SER A 57 -2.09 7.68 -9.16
C SER A 57 -3.42 8.11 -9.74
N THR A 58 -3.48 8.18 -11.07
CA THR A 58 -4.69 8.54 -11.81
C THR A 58 -5.72 7.41 -11.81
N TRP A 59 -6.97 7.70 -12.17
CA TRP A 59 -7.98 6.65 -12.38
C TRP A 59 -7.55 5.57 -13.36
N GLY A 60 -6.75 5.89 -14.39
CA GLY A 60 -6.21 4.90 -15.33
C GLY A 60 -5.26 3.89 -14.67
N GLU A 61 -4.63 4.25 -13.56
CA GLU A 61 -3.66 3.41 -12.84
C GLU A 61 -4.28 2.68 -11.64
N VAL A 62 -5.42 3.15 -11.14
CA VAL A 62 -6.10 2.57 -9.97
C VAL A 62 -7.40 1.85 -10.31
N THR A 63 -7.72 1.69 -11.60
CA THR A 63 -8.86 0.89 -12.10
C THR A 63 -8.33 -0.32 -12.84
N ASP A 64 -8.61 -1.53 -12.33
CA ASP A 64 -8.21 -2.77 -12.99
C ASP A 64 -9.05 -3.05 -14.27
N PRO A 65 -8.44 -3.44 -15.40
CA PRO A 65 -9.16 -3.70 -16.64
C PRO A 65 -10.18 -4.86 -16.58
N ALA A 66 -9.92 -5.92 -15.81
CA ALA A 66 -10.87 -7.02 -15.65
C ALA A 66 -12.07 -6.59 -14.78
N ALA A 67 -11.82 -5.77 -13.76
CA ALA A 67 -12.88 -5.13 -13.00
C ALA A 67 -13.73 -4.18 -13.86
N GLU A 68 -13.12 -3.39 -14.75
CA GLU A 68 -13.84 -2.51 -15.67
C GLU A 68 -14.81 -3.30 -16.56
N LYS A 69 -14.40 -4.46 -17.08
CA LYS A 69 -15.28 -5.36 -17.86
C LYS A 69 -16.51 -5.82 -17.06
N LEU A 70 -16.33 -6.14 -15.77
CA LEU A 70 -17.44 -6.54 -14.89
C LEU A 70 -18.38 -5.39 -14.56
N LEU A 71 -17.85 -4.16 -14.48
CA LEU A 71 -18.62 -2.96 -14.18
C LEU A 71 -19.40 -2.44 -15.39
N ALA A 72 -18.86 -2.57 -16.61
CA ALA A 72 -19.48 -2.07 -17.84
C ALA A 72 -20.98 -2.40 -18.03
N PRO A 73 -21.49 -3.62 -17.77
CA PRO A 73 -22.91 -3.93 -17.92
C PRO A 73 -23.82 -3.37 -16.80
N THR A 74 -23.25 -2.81 -15.72
CA THR A 74 -24.02 -2.33 -14.54
C THR A 74 -24.51 -0.89 -14.67
N GLY A 75 -24.12 -0.19 -15.75
CA GLY A 75 -24.35 1.25 -15.90
C GLY A 75 -23.32 2.12 -15.17
N TRP A 76 -22.27 1.52 -14.62
CA TRP A 76 -21.12 2.23 -14.06
C TRP A 76 -20.49 3.15 -15.11
N ALA A 77 -20.30 4.43 -14.76
CA ALA A 77 -19.71 5.41 -15.65
C ALA A 77 -18.19 5.37 -15.55
N LYS A 78 -17.52 5.16 -16.70
CA LYS A 78 -16.06 5.22 -16.76
C LYS A 78 -15.56 6.60 -16.35
N LEU A 79 -14.60 6.61 -15.44
CA LEU A 79 -14.00 7.80 -14.86
C LEU A 79 -12.90 8.34 -15.79
N ASP A 80 -12.67 9.66 -15.75
CA ASP A 80 -11.60 10.28 -16.55
C ASP A 80 -10.24 9.77 -16.08
N SER A 81 -9.59 8.98 -16.94
CA SER A 81 -8.34 8.29 -16.66
C SER A 81 -7.18 9.23 -16.32
N ALA A 82 -7.25 10.52 -16.65
CA ALA A 82 -6.20 11.49 -16.35
C ALA A 82 -6.35 12.17 -14.98
N THR A 83 -7.48 11.97 -14.29
CA THR A 83 -7.75 12.64 -13.00
C THR A 83 -7.32 11.79 -11.81
N TYR A 84 -7.01 12.47 -10.69
CA TYR A 84 -6.47 11.87 -9.47
C TYR A 84 -7.55 11.77 -8.38
N PRO A 85 -8.01 10.56 -8.02
CA PRO A 85 -8.98 10.37 -6.95
C PRO A 85 -8.40 10.64 -5.57
N SER A 86 -9.29 10.94 -4.61
CA SER A 86 -9.05 10.70 -3.19
C SER A 86 -9.32 9.23 -2.83
N GLY A 87 -8.89 8.81 -1.63
CA GLY A 87 -9.26 7.48 -1.11
C GLY A 87 -10.78 7.31 -1.05
N GLY A 88 -11.52 8.36 -0.72
CA GLY A 88 -12.98 8.38 -0.69
C GLY A 88 -13.56 8.15 -2.08
N ASP A 89 -13.08 8.90 -3.08
CA ASP A 89 -13.48 8.72 -4.47
C ASP A 89 -13.22 7.28 -4.94
N TRP A 90 -12.02 6.73 -4.66
CA TRP A 90 -11.66 5.37 -5.04
C TRP A 90 -12.59 4.32 -4.41
N ALA A 91 -12.91 4.48 -3.12
CA ALA A 91 -13.79 3.57 -2.41
C ALA A 91 -15.25 3.65 -2.90
N GLU A 92 -15.77 4.86 -3.09
CA GLU A 92 -17.18 5.09 -3.41
C GLU A 92 -17.50 4.91 -4.89
N GLN A 93 -16.63 5.38 -5.77
CA GLN A 93 -16.90 5.40 -7.21
C GLN A 93 -16.38 4.14 -7.91
N TYR A 94 -15.54 3.32 -7.29
CA TYR A 94 -14.98 2.11 -7.92
C TYR A 94 -15.07 0.85 -7.03
N LEU A 95 -14.49 0.86 -5.82
CA LEU A 95 -14.38 -0.37 -5.03
C LEU A 95 -15.75 -0.89 -4.56
N GLN A 96 -16.62 -0.01 -4.08
CA GLN A 96 -17.97 -0.41 -3.68
C GLN A 96 -18.81 -0.89 -4.86
N PRO A 97 -18.91 -0.15 -5.99
CA PRO A 97 -19.59 -0.66 -7.20
C PRO A 97 -19.08 -2.02 -7.67
N LEU A 98 -17.76 -2.26 -7.59
CA LEU A 98 -17.16 -3.54 -7.99
C LEU A 98 -17.58 -4.68 -7.04
N ALA A 99 -17.60 -4.43 -5.73
CA ALA A 99 -18.10 -5.38 -4.76
C ALA A 99 -19.60 -5.68 -4.97
N ASP A 100 -20.40 -4.66 -5.26
CA ASP A 100 -21.84 -4.81 -5.54
C ASP A 100 -22.07 -5.65 -6.82
N ALA A 101 -21.26 -5.43 -7.87
CA ALA A 101 -21.30 -6.22 -9.10
C ALA A 101 -20.90 -7.70 -8.88
N LEU A 102 -20.00 -7.96 -7.94
CA LEU A 102 -19.61 -9.33 -7.53
C LEU A 102 -20.70 -10.02 -6.68
N GLY A 103 -21.55 -9.23 -6.00
CA GLY A 103 -22.74 -9.68 -5.28
C GLY A 103 -22.43 -10.59 -4.09
N GLU A 104 -23.16 -11.70 -3.96
CA GLU A 104 -23.04 -12.67 -2.85
C GLU A 104 -21.65 -13.34 -2.74
N ARG A 105 -20.78 -13.13 -3.73
CA ARG A 105 -19.38 -13.57 -3.70
C ARG A 105 -18.53 -12.75 -2.74
N VAL A 106 -19.00 -11.58 -2.29
CA VAL A 106 -18.32 -10.75 -1.29
C VAL A 106 -19.09 -10.79 0.02
N ARG A 107 -18.46 -11.31 1.08
CA ARG A 107 -19.04 -11.38 2.43
C ARG A 107 -18.35 -10.38 3.33
N PHE A 108 -19.09 -9.37 3.77
CA PHE A 108 -18.66 -8.37 4.74
C PHE A 108 -18.86 -8.86 6.18
N GLY A 109 -18.16 -8.23 7.12
CA GLY A 109 -18.20 -8.62 8.53
C GLY A 109 -17.69 -10.04 8.78
N ALA A 110 -16.82 -10.55 7.91
CA ALA A 110 -16.30 -11.91 7.93
C ALA A 110 -14.77 -11.88 8.12
N THR A 111 -14.33 -12.00 9.37
CA THR A 111 -12.90 -12.00 9.72
C THR A 111 -12.32 -13.40 9.58
N VAL A 112 -11.33 -13.59 8.71
CA VAL A 112 -10.57 -14.84 8.66
C VAL A 112 -9.64 -14.94 9.86
N THR A 113 -9.74 -16.02 10.62
CA THR A 113 -9.00 -16.26 11.87
C THR A 113 -8.04 -17.43 11.79
N GLY A 114 -8.08 -18.23 10.72
CA GLY A 114 -7.15 -19.33 10.50
C GLY A 114 -7.24 -19.88 9.08
N VAL A 115 -6.09 -20.28 8.52
CA VAL A 115 -6.00 -21.01 7.26
C VAL A 115 -5.07 -22.21 7.42
N SER A 116 -5.52 -23.40 7.04
CA SER A 116 -4.73 -24.64 7.06
C SER A 116 -5.14 -25.60 5.94
N ARG A 117 -4.49 -26.77 5.85
CA ARG A 117 -4.95 -27.89 5.02
C ARG A 117 -5.89 -28.80 5.83
N SER A 118 -6.95 -29.32 5.20
CA SER A 118 -7.97 -30.13 5.88
C SER A 118 -7.37 -31.37 6.55
N GLY A 119 -7.45 -31.42 7.88
CA GLY A 119 -6.95 -32.54 8.67
C GLY A 119 -5.43 -32.74 8.64
N ARG A 120 -4.66 -31.79 8.09
CA ARG A 120 -3.20 -31.84 7.99
C ARG A 120 -2.65 -30.54 8.58
N ASP A 121 -2.23 -30.62 9.83
CA ASP A 121 -1.47 -29.52 10.46
C ASP A 121 -0.14 -29.31 9.73
N ARG A 122 0.55 -28.22 10.06
CA ARG A 122 1.77 -27.79 9.36
C ARG A 122 2.86 -28.86 9.28
N ILE A 123 2.97 -29.78 10.24
CA ILE A 123 4.06 -30.77 10.29
C ILE A 123 3.75 -32.04 9.50
N VAL A 124 2.49 -32.29 9.14
CA VAL A 124 2.11 -33.48 8.38
C VAL A 124 2.44 -33.32 6.90
N ASP A 125 3.34 -34.15 6.38
CA ASP A 125 3.69 -34.21 4.95
C ASP A 125 2.71 -35.05 4.12
N ALA A 126 2.25 -36.18 4.67
CA ALA A 126 1.46 -37.14 3.94
C ALA A 126 0.15 -36.53 3.41
N ASP A 127 -0.03 -36.62 2.09
CA ASP A 127 -1.20 -36.16 1.32
C ASP A 127 -1.60 -34.69 1.53
N ARG A 128 -0.72 -33.85 2.12
CA ARG A 128 -1.04 -32.47 2.49
C ARG A 128 -1.50 -31.65 1.28
N GLU A 129 -0.75 -31.69 0.20
CA GLU A 129 -1.04 -30.91 -1.02
C GLU A 129 -2.36 -31.32 -1.67
N ALA A 130 -2.79 -32.57 -1.50
CA ALA A 130 -4.04 -33.07 -2.07
C ALA A 130 -5.28 -32.65 -1.26
N GLN A 131 -5.12 -32.19 -0.02
CA GLN A 131 -6.25 -31.74 0.81
C GLN A 131 -6.69 -30.33 0.44
N PRO A 132 -7.99 -30.01 0.45
CA PRO A 132 -8.43 -28.63 0.32
C PRO A 132 -7.96 -27.78 1.50
N PHE A 133 -7.92 -26.47 1.29
CA PHE A 133 -7.76 -25.54 2.40
C PHE A 133 -9.00 -25.55 3.30
N VAL A 134 -8.77 -25.34 4.59
CA VAL A 134 -9.77 -25.00 5.59
C VAL A 134 -9.55 -23.56 5.99
N VAL A 135 -10.60 -22.75 5.91
CA VAL A 135 -10.59 -21.35 6.32
C VAL A 135 -11.57 -21.19 7.48
N HIS A 136 -11.06 -20.73 8.62
CA HIS A 136 -11.88 -20.37 9.77
C HIS A 136 -12.25 -18.89 9.69
N VAL A 137 -13.54 -18.62 9.91
CA VAL A 137 -14.12 -17.28 9.83
C VAL A 137 -14.90 -17.00 11.11
N THR A 138 -14.72 -15.81 11.67
CA THR A 138 -15.56 -15.26 12.72
C THR A 138 -16.35 -14.10 12.14
N HIS A 139 -17.68 -14.21 12.17
CA HIS A 139 -18.61 -13.20 11.69
C HIS A 139 -18.77 -12.07 12.72
N ALA A 140 -19.22 -10.90 12.27
CA ALA A 140 -19.42 -9.73 13.12
C ALA A 140 -20.44 -9.95 14.27
N ASP A 141 -21.35 -10.93 14.10
CA ASP A 141 -22.30 -11.38 15.12
C ASP A 141 -21.70 -12.38 16.14
N GLY A 142 -20.41 -12.73 15.99
CA GLY A 142 -19.70 -13.70 16.82
C GLY A 142 -19.85 -15.16 16.37
N ARG A 143 -20.62 -15.45 15.32
CA ARG A 143 -20.75 -16.80 14.77
C ARG A 143 -19.44 -17.23 14.12
N GLU A 144 -19.05 -18.48 14.38
CA GLU A 144 -17.90 -19.10 13.72
C GLU A 144 -18.36 -19.98 12.56
N GLU A 145 -17.60 -19.95 11.47
CA GLU A 145 -17.84 -20.75 10.27
C GLU A 145 -16.53 -21.37 9.79
N ARG A 146 -16.63 -22.60 9.30
CA ARG A 146 -15.54 -23.28 8.60
C ARG A 146 -15.88 -23.41 7.12
N LEU A 147 -15.01 -22.90 6.27
CA LEU A 147 -15.11 -22.97 4.82
C LEU A 147 -14.02 -23.86 4.24
N PHE A 148 -14.27 -24.41 3.06
CA PHE A 148 -13.27 -25.13 2.27
C PHE A 148 -12.97 -24.38 0.98
N ALA A 149 -11.70 -24.38 0.57
CA ALA A 149 -11.24 -23.69 -0.63
C ALA A 149 -10.24 -24.53 -1.40
N ARG A 150 -10.20 -24.36 -2.73
CA ARG A 150 -9.18 -24.98 -3.58
C ARG A 150 -7.87 -24.20 -3.59
N ALA A 151 -7.96 -22.88 -3.41
CA ALA A 151 -6.84 -21.96 -3.36
C ALA A 151 -7.19 -20.79 -2.44
N VAL A 152 -6.17 -20.10 -1.91
CA VAL A 152 -6.31 -18.94 -1.04
C VAL A 152 -5.45 -17.79 -1.55
N ILE A 153 -6.05 -16.62 -1.72
CA ILE A 153 -5.34 -15.37 -2.04
C ILE A 153 -5.48 -14.44 -0.83
N ASP A 154 -4.40 -14.22 -0.09
CA ASP A 154 -4.38 -13.25 1.01
C ASP A 154 -4.08 -11.84 0.50
N ALA A 155 -5.13 -11.03 0.38
CA ALA A 155 -5.09 -9.62 0.01
C ALA A 155 -5.42 -8.69 1.20
N SER A 156 -5.27 -9.17 2.45
CA SER A 156 -5.63 -8.44 3.68
C SER A 156 -4.78 -7.19 3.95
N GLY A 157 -3.69 -7.00 3.21
CA GLY A 157 -2.81 -5.84 3.33
C GLY A 157 -2.08 -5.75 4.68
N THR A 158 -1.67 -4.53 5.05
CA THR A 158 -0.84 -4.26 6.25
C THR A 158 -1.43 -3.22 7.19
N TRP A 159 -2.54 -2.58 6.79
CA TRP A 159 -3.09 -1.36 7.41
C TRP A 159 -3.45 -1.49 8.90
N THR A 160 -3.85 -2.70 9.33
CA THR A 160 -4.27 -2.98 10.71
C THR A 160 -3.11 -3.10 11.69
N THR A 161 -1.86 -3.23 11.21
CA THR A 161 -0.67 -3.36 12.07
C THR A 161 0.31 -2.21 11.82
N PRO A 162 0.12 -1.05 12.49
CA PRO A 162 1.02 0.07 12.32
C PRO A 162 2.42 -0.20 12.89
N GLY A 163 3.41 0.46 12.30
CA GLY A 163 4.76 0.53 12.82
C GLY A 163 4.80 1.32 14.14
N PRO A 164 5.58 0.86 15.13
CA PRO A 164 5.69 1.58 16.41
C PRO A 164 6.54 2.85 16.29
N ALA A 165 6.46 3.71 17.30
CA ALA A 165 7.31 4.90 17.40
C ALA A 165 8.76 4.56 17.76
N GLY A 166 8.98 3.44 18.46
CA GLY A 166 10.29 3.10 19.03
C GLY A 166 11.39 2.85 18.00
N GLY A 167 12.61 3.28 18.36
CA GLY A 167 13.80 3.25 17.52
C GLY A 167 14.19 1.86 17.02
N SER A 168 13.98 0.83 17.84
CA SER A 168 14.37 -0.57 17.60
C SER A 168 13.30 -1.41 16.88
N GLY A 169 12.21 -0.79 16.41
CA GLY A 169 11.11 -1.51 15.76
C GLY A 169 10.14 -2.19 16.73
N LEU A 170 10.19 -1.81 18.01
CA LEU A 170 9.23 -2.14 19.06
C LEU A 170 8.51 -0.87 19.53
N PRO A 171 7.33 -0.97 20.16
CA PRO A 171 6.71 0.17 20.82
C PRO A 171 7.68 0.81 21.83
N ALA A 172 7.77 2.14 21.81
CA ALA A 172 8.48 2.88 22.83
C ALA A 172 7.83 2.66 24.20
N LEU A 173 8.60 2.75 25.28
CA LEU A 173 8.06 2.66 26.63
C LEU A 173 7.02 3.77 26.83
N GLY A 174 5.84 3.45 27.36
CA GLY A 174 4.75 4.41 27.53
C GLY A 174 3.93 4.73 26.27
N GLU A 175 4.34 4.29 25.06
CA GLU A 175 3.61 4.53 23.81
C GLU A 175 2.15 4.05 23.90
N LYS A 176 1.94 2.79 24.33
CA LYS A 176 0.60 2.23 24.49
C LYS A 176 -0.24 2.96 25.55
N ALA A 177 0.39 3.47 26.60
CA ALA A 177 -0.30 4.20 27.67
C ALA A 177 -0.68 5.64 27.27
N ALA A 178 -0.13 6.13 26.17
CA ALA A 178 -0.39 7.45 25.59
C ALA A 178 -1.31 7.40 24.35
N SER A 179 -2.02 6.28 24.13
CA SER A 179 -2.84 6.05 22.92
C SER A 179 -3.99 7.05 22.72
N ASP A 180 -4.39 7.80 23.74
CA ASP A 180 -5.35 8.91 23.67
C ASP A 180 -4.80 10.14 22.90
N ARG A 181 -3.48 10.26 22.78
CA ARG A 181 -2.76 11.39 22.13
C ARG A 181 -1.76 10.93 21.06
N ILE A 182 -1.74 9.63 20.75
CA ILE A 182 -0.91 9.04 19.70
C ILE A 182 -1.83 8.49 18.62
N THR A 183 -1.60 8.93 17.39
CA THR A 183 -2.24 8.35 16.20
C THR A 183 -1.19 7.77 15.25
N TYR A 184 -1.59 6.74 14.51
CA TYR A 184 -0.79 6.11 13.45
C TYR A 184 -1.34 6.43 12.05
N ARG A 185 -2.07 7.54 11.93
CA ARG A 185 -2.81 7.95 10.73
C ARG A 185 -2.52 9.41 10.42
N VAL A 186 -2.55 9.77 9.14
CA VAL A 186 -2.59 11.18 8.75
C VAL A 186 -3.93 11.75 9.22
N PRO A 187 -3.96 12.83 10.02
CA PRO A 187 -5.21 13.40 10.49
C PRO A 187 -6.01 14.07 9.37
N ASP A 188 -7.32 13.83 9.37
CA ASP A 188 -8.26 14.56 8.51
C ASP A 188 -8.58 15.93 9.12
N LEU A 189 -7.84 16.96 8.74
CA LEU A 189 -8.06 18.32 9.25
C LEU A 189 -9.28 19.02 8.65
N LYS A 190 -10.04 18.36 7.75
CA LYS A 190 -11.34 18.84 7.27
C LYS A 190 -12.45 18.52 8.28
N ASP A 191 -12.29 17.48 9.09
CA ASP A 191 -13.18 17.19 10.22
C ASP A 191 -12.94 18.25 11.32
N PRO A 192 -13.96 19.05 11.71
CA PRO A 192 -13.81 20.07 12.75
C PRO A 192 -13.34 19.52 14.10
N ALA A 193 -13.75 18.31 14.48
CA ALA A 193 -13.36 17.70 15.74
C ALA A 193 -11.89 17.30 15.74
N VAL A 194 -11.41 16.71 14.64
CA VAL A 194 -9.98 16.37 14.45
C VAL A 194 -9.17 17.65 14.37
N ARG A 195 -9.60 18.64 13.58
CA ARG A 195 -8.96 19.95 13.44
C ARG A 195 -8.75 20.64 14.79
N ALA A 196 -9.77 20.64 15.66
CA ALA A 196 -9.70 21.24 16.99
C ALA A 196 -8.64 20.59 17.91
N ARG A 197 -8.26 19.33 17.66
CA ARG A 197 -7.17 18.66 18.40
C ARG A 197 -5.78 19.19 18.03
N TYR A 198 -5.61 19.70 16.81
CA TYR A 198 -4.31 20.15 16.28
C TYR A 198 -4.18 21.68 16.21
N ALA A 199 -5.30 22.41 16.12
CA ALA A 199 -5.30 23.86 15.98
C ALA A 199 -4.67 24.56 17.20
N GLY A 200 -3.66 25.38 16.95
CA GLY A 200 -2.91 26.09 17.99
C GLY A 200 -2.03 25.19 18.86
N ARG A 201 -1.83 23.92 18.47
CA ARG A 201 -1.11 22.91 19.26
C ARG A 201 0.27 22.60 18.73
N ARG A 202 1.14 22.07 19.61
CA ARG A 202 2.46 21.54 19.23
C ARG A 202 2.33 20.04 18.99
N THR A 203 2.66 19.58 17.78
CA THR A 203 2.43 18.19 17.36
C THR A 203 3.73 17.55 16.90
N ALA A 204 4.11 16.41 17.49
CA ALA A 204 5.25 15.64 16.99
C ALA A 204 4.83 14.76 15.80
N VAL A 205 5.62 14.75 14.73
CA VAL A 205 5.43 13.88 13.56
C VAL A 205 6.65 12.98 13.45
N ILE A 206 6.49 11.67 13.66
CA ILE A 206 7.57 10.69 13.64
C ILE A 206 7.53 9.93 12.31
N GLY A 207 8.59 10.03 11.51
CA GLY A 207 8.70 9.33 10.23
C GLY A 207 9.22 10.23 9.10
N SER A 208 9.61 9.62 7.98
CA SER A 208 10.22 10.34 6.85
C SER A 208 9.68 9.90 5.48
N GLY A 209 8.55 9.19 5.47
CA GLY A 209 7.87 8.78 4.24
C GLY A 209 6.85 9.81 3.76
N ALA A 210 6.21 9.53 2.62
CA ALA A 210 5.18 10.40 2.03
C ALA A 210 4.08 10.78 3.04
N SER A 211 3.61 9.84 3.87
CA SER A 211 2.61 10.13 4.90
C SER A 211 3.07 11.21 5.90
N ALA A 212 4.34 11.19 6.31
CA ALA A 212 4.88 12.20 7.21
C ALA A 212 4.94 13.58 6.55
N PHE A 213 5.32 13.64 5.27
CA PHE A 213 5.29 14.88 4.50
C PHE A 213 3.87 15.44 4.35
N THR A 214 2.89 14.58 4.10
CA THR A 214 1.47 14.97 4.05
C THR A 214 1.04 15.56 5.39
N ALA A 215 1.34 14.91 6.52
CA ALA A 215 1.00 15.42 7.84
C ALA A 215 1.67 16.78 8.14
N LEU A 216 2.96 16.94 7.80
CA LEU A 216 3.66 18.21 7.97
C LEU A 216 3.04 19.33 7.12
N ALA A 217 2.71 19.04 5.87
CA ALA A 217 2.08 20.02 5.00
C ALA A 217 0.67 20.40 5.47
N HIS A 218 -0.12 19.44 5.96
CA HIS A 218 -1.43 19.68 6.57
C HIS A 218 -1.32 20.56 7.82
N LEU A 219 -0.37 20.29 8.72
CA LEU A 219 -0.12 21.11 9.91
C LEU A 219 0.37 22.52 9.56
N ALA A 220 1.19 22.67 8.53
CA ALA A 220 1.60 23.98 8.03
C ALA A 220 0.42 24.76 7.43
N GLY A 221 -0.45 24.10 6.66
CA GLY A 221 -1.69 24.69 6.17
C GLY A 221 -2.59 25.16 7.32
N LEU A 222 -2.74 24.35 8.37
CA LEU A 222 -3.47 24.73 9.58
C LEU A 222 -2.80 25.93 10.27
N ALA A 223 -1.48 25.96 10.41
CA ALA A 223 -0.76 27.08 11.02
C ALA A 223 -0.98 28.42 10.28
N ARG A 224 -1.23 28.38 8.97
CA ARG A 224 -1.51 29.57 8.14
C ARG A 224 -2.98 30.00 8.15
N SER A 225 -3.88 29.18 8.67
CA SER A 225 -5.32 29.50 8.76
C SER A 225 -5.67 30.29 10.01
N ASP A 226 -6.75 31.07 9.94
CA ASP A 226 -7.16 32.01 11.00
C ASP A 226 -7.34 31.33 12.37
N ASP A 227 -7.97 30.16 12.40
CA ASP A 227 -8.25 29.38 13.62
C ASP A 227 -7.09 28.48 14.06
N GLY A 228 -6.03 28.37 13.25
CA GLY A 228 -4.86 27.54 13.53
C GLY A 228 -3.62 28.30 13.98
N THR A 229 -3.74 29.59 14.27
CA THR A 229 -2.62 30.42 14.78
C THR A 229 -1.96 29.74 15.99
N GLY A 230 -0.64 29.57 15.92
CA GLY A 230 0.15 28.88 16.96
C GLY A 230 0.33 27.38 16.75
N THR A 231 -0.29 26.78 15.73
CA THR A 231 -0.01 25.38 15.34
C THR A 231 1.45 25.23 14.96
N LYS A 232 2.11 24.21 15.51
CA LYS A 232 3.54 23.97 15.27
C LYS A 232 3.84 22.48 15.18
N GLY A 233 4.49 22.08 14.09
CA GLY A 233 5.03 20.73 13.93
C GLY A 233 6.40 20.56 14.60
N VAL A 234 6.68 19.35 15.08
CA VAL A 234 8.01 18.90 15.48
C VAL A 234 8.32 17.61 14.72
N TRP A 235 9.15 17.70 13.70
CA TRP A 235 9.44 16.59 12.82
C TRP A 235 10.59 15.74 13.37
N ILE A 236 10.28 14.51 13.78
CA ILE A 236 11.22 13.59 14.44
C ILE A 236 11.79 12.61 13.43
N LEU A 237 13.12 12.64 13.28
CA LEU A 237 13.88 11.88 12.31
C LEU A 237 14.98 11.06 12.97
N ARG A 238 15.02 9.76 12.63
CA ARG A 238 16.10 8.85 13.08
C ARG A 238 17.47 9.16 12.45
N ARG A 239 17.49 9.84 11.31
CA ARG A 239 18.69 10.20 10.54
C ARG A 239 18.75 11.72 10.37
N GLY A 240 19.90 12.23 9.91
CA GLY A 240 20.03 13.63 9.50
C GLY A 240 19.18 13.96 8.27
N ILE A 241 18.95 15.24 8.02
CA ILE A 241 18.36 15.74 6.78
C ILE A 241 19.48 15.88 5.73
N SER A 242 19.23 15.33 4.55
CA SER A 242 20.05 15.42 3.33
C SER A 242 19.22 15.98 2.18
N GLY A 243 19.86 16.35 1.07
CA GLY A 243 19.16 16.76 -0.16
C GLY A 243 18.16 15.72 -0.68
N SER A 244 18.40 14.44 -0.42
CA SER A 244 17.48 13.34 -0.78
C SER A 244 16.31 13.14 0.19
N THR A 245 16.31 13.82 1.35
CA THR A 245 15.28 13.61 2.39
C THR A 245 13.91 14.08 1.91
N PHE A 246 13.84 15.14 1.10
CA PHE A 246 12.59 15.67 0.54
C PHE A 246 12.29 15.12 -0.86
N GLY A 247 12.94 14.04 -1.30
CA GLY A 247 12.83 13.54 -2.68
C GLY A 247 13.59 14.41 -3.69
N GLY A 248 13.28 14.23 -4.98
CA GLY A 248 14.01 14.91 -6.08
C GLY A 248 13.59 16.37 -6.33
N GLY A 249 12.60 16.89 -5.59
CA GLY A 249 12.05 18.24 -5.84
C GLY A 249 11.50 18.38 -7.27
N THR A 250 11.88 19.44 -7.99
CA THR A 250 11.53 19.62 -9.41
C THR A 250 12.28 18.68 -10.35
N ALA A 251 13.38 18.08 -9.90
CA ALA A 251 14.13 17.05 -10.61
C ALA A 251 13.65 15.63 -10.25
N ASP A 252 12.59 15.52 -9.46
CA ASP A 252 11.95 14.25 -9.17
C ASP A 252 11.28 13.75 -10.47
N GLN A 253 11.58 12.51 -10.86
CA GLN A 253 10.92 11.87 -12.01
C GLN A 253 9.40 11.75 -11.84
N LEU A 254 8.90 12.03 -10.63
CA LEU A 254 7.53 11.90 -10.16
C LEU A 254 7.03 13.25 -9.59
N PRO A 255 6.39 14.11 -10.40
CA PRO A 255 6.08 15.50 -10.06
C PRO A 255 5.29 15.69 -8.74
N ALA A 256 4.28 14.86 -8.45
CA ALA A 256 3.57 14.89 -7.15
C ALA A 256 4.49 14.67 -5.96
N ARG A 257 5.38 13.67 -6.07
CA ARG A 257 6.28 13.28 -4.99
C ARG A 257 7.24 14.43 -4.72
N GLY A 258 7.76 15.03 -5.79
CA GLY A 258 8.52 16.28 -5.73
C GLY A 258 7.74 17.40 -5.02
N ALA A 259 6.50 17.65 -5.43
CA ALA A 259 5.64 18.68 -4.83
C ALA A 259 5.36 18.44 -3.34
N LEU A 260 5.11 17.21 -2.93
CA LEU A 260 4.88 16.85 -1.53
C LEU A 260 6.15 17.03 -0.68
N GLY A 261 7.31 16.66 -1.22
CA GLY A 261 8.61 16.91 -0.61
C GLY A 261 8.91 18.40 -0.46
N LEU A 262 8.62 19.20 -1.49
CA LEU A 262 8.73 20.66 -1.45
C LEU A 262 7.80 21.29 -0.42
N ALA A 263 6.56 20.80 -0.27
CA ALA A 263 5.63 21.27 0.74
C ALA A 263 6.12 20.98 2.17
N ALA A 264 6.68 19.79 2.41
CA ALA A 264 7.29 19.47 3.69
C ALA A 264 8.54 20.30 3.96
N LYS A 265 9.35 20.58 2.93
CA LYS A 265 10.50 21.50 3.02
C LYS A 265 10.04 22.91 3.38
N ALA A 266 9.03 23.44 2.70
CA ALA A 266 8.46 24.75 2.98
C ALA A 266 7.91 24.85 4.42
N ALA A 267 7.26 23.79 4.92
CA ALA A 267 6.82 23.73 6.32
C ALA A 267 7.97 23.92 7.32
N VAL A 268 9.15 23.39 7.03
CA VAL A 268 10.35 23.56 7.86
C VAL A 268 10.99 24.93 7.65
N ASP A 269 11.23 25.31 6.40
CA ASP A 269 11.93 26.55 6.03
C ASP A 269 11.16 27.81 6.48
N GLU A 270 9.83 27.78 6.43
CA GLU A 270 8.96 28.87 6.90
C GLU A 270 8.71 28.85 8.41
N GLY A 271 9.30 27.89 9.14
CA GLY A 271 9.19 27.81 10.58
C GLY A 271 7.86 27.27 11.10
N HIS A 272 7.04 26.61 10.27
CA HIS A 272 5.83 25.90 10.72
C HIS A 272 6.14 24.55 11.36
N ALA A 273 7.33 23.99 11.13
CA ALA A 273 7.82 22.77 11.78
C ALA A 273 9.31 22.88 12.16
N ASP A 274 9.68 22.36 13.33
CA ASP A 274 11.09 22.21 13.74
C ASP A 274 11.56 20.78 13.49
N ALA A 275 12.72 20.59 12.86
CA ALA A 275 13.30 19.26 12.65
C ALA A 275 14.20 18.81 13.80
N VAL A 276 13.93 17.63 14.35
CA VAL A 276 14.75 16.95 15.35
C VAL A 276 15.35 15.70 14.71
N THR A 277 16.65 15.73 14.47
CA THR A 277 17.37 14.66 13.77
C THR A 277 18.20 13.78 14.69
N GLY A 278 18.57 12.59 14.18
CA GLY A 278 19.31 11.58 14.93
C GLY A 278 18.54 11.08 16.16
N PHE A 279 17.22 11.26 16.20
CA PHE A 279 16.39 10.98 17.36
C PHE A 279 15.69 9.63 17.20
N ARG A 280 16.00 8.70 18.10
CA ARG A 280 15.36 7.38 18.18
C ARG A 280 14.54 7.35 19.45
N THR A 281 13.22 7.35 19.33
CA THR A 281 12.32 7.34 20.49
C THR A 281 12.51 6.06 21.30
N ASP A 282 12.84 6.20 22.57
CA ASP A 282 12.97 5.11 23.54
C ASP A 282 11.75 5.08 24.47
N ALA A 283 11.29 6.26 24.90
CA ALA A 283 10.11 6.40 25.75
C ALA A 283 9.23 7.58 25.37
N VAL A 284 7.95 7.47 25.71
CA VAL A 284 6.94 8.51 25.72
C VAL A 284 6.46 8.69 27.15
N GLU A 285 6.82 9.81 27.75
CA GLU A 285 6.42 10.16 29.11
C GLU A 285 5.30 11.21 29.11
N ARG A 286 4.54 11.31 30.21
CA ARG A 286 3.59 12.41 30.41
C ARG A 286 4.18 13.46 31.32
N ALA A 287 4.11 14.72 30.89
CA ALA A 287 4.36 15.87 31.74
C ALA A 287 3.22 16.07 32.75
N THR A 288 3.45 16.92 33.75
CA THR A 288 2.47 17.22 34.81
C THR A 288 1.19 17.87 34.29
N ASP A 289 1.27 18.56 33.15
CA ASP A 289 0.13 19.18 32.46
C ASP A 289 -0.57 18.24 31.47
N GLY A 290 -0.16 16.97 31.42
CA GLY A 290 -0.75 15.93 30.57
C GLY A 290 -0.23 15.89 29.13
N ARG A 291 0.66 16.80 28.72
CA ARG A 291 1.36 16.74 27.42
C ARG A 291 2.38 15.59 27.38
N LEU A 292 2.80 15.22 26.18
CA LEU A 292 3.72 14.11 25.94
C LEU A 292 5.16 14.62 25.78
N VAL A 293 6.10 13.95 26.43
CA VAL A 293 7.55 14.18 26.30
C VAL A 293 8.17 12.97 25.62
N LEU A 294 8.77 13.18 24.45
CA LEU A 294 9.53 12.14 23.77
C LEU A 294 10.95 12.11 24.32
N VAL A 295 11.40 10.91 24.69
CA VAL A 295 12.75 10.65 25.20
C VAL A 295 13.50 9.79 24.19
N GLY A 296 14.69 10.25 23.80
CA GLY A 296 15.56 9.56 22.86
C GLY A 296 16.46 8.52 23.55
N GLU A 297 16.89 7.49 22.82
CA GLU A 297 17.88 6.50 23.27
C GLU A 297 19.20 7.13 23.75
N ASP A 298 19.51 8.35 23.31
CA ASP A 298 20.67 9.14 23.73
C ASP A 298 20.42 10.02 24.97
N GLY A 299 19.27 9.86 25.62
CA GLY A 299 18.86 10.61 26.80
C GLY A 299 18.32 12.00 26.52
N ARG A 300 18.27 12.47 25.26
CA ARG A 300 17.64 13.75 24.91
C ARG A 300 16.15 13.70 25.23
N ARG A 301 15.66 14.73 25.89
CA ARG A 301 14.24 14.94 26.20
C ARG A 301 13.75 16.14 25.39
N LEU A 302 12.70 15.95 24.62
CA LEU A 302 12.12 17.04 23.82
C LEU A 302 11.13 17.86 24.64
N ASP A 303 10.85 19.08 24.18
CA ASP A 303 9.79 19.89 24.76
C ASP A 303 8.43 19.18 24.68
N PRO A 304 7.54 19.35 25.69
CA PRO A 304 6.25 18.67 25.69
C PRO A 304 5.37 19.06 24.49
N VAL A 305 4.77 18.05 23.85
CA VAL A 305 3.83 18.17 22.72
C VAL A 305 2.42 17.74 23.12
N ASP A 306 1.42 18.31 22.47
CA ASP A 306 0.01 18.00 22.74
C ASP A 306 -0.40 16.65 22.13
N GLU A 307 0.08 16.36 20.92
CA GLU A 307 -0.27 15.20 20.10
C GLU A 307 0.99 14.61 19.43
N VAL A 308 0.96 13.32 19.12
CA VAL A 308 2.02 12.63 18.38
C VAL A 308 1.41 11.83 17.22
N ILE A 309 1.98 11.99 16.03
CA ILE A 309 1.58 11.29 14.81
C ILE A 309 2.74 10.37 14.42
N VAL A 310 2.52 9.05 14.52
CA VAL A 310 3.52 8.01 14.26
C VAL A 310 3.30 7.43 12.85
N LEU A 311 4.14 7.84 11.91
CA LEU A 311 4.03 7.49 10.49
C LEU A 311 5.28 6.71 10.05
N THR A 312 5.53 5.61 10.76
CA THR A 312 6.71 4.74 10.60
C THR A 312 6.44 3.49 9.77
N GLY A 313 5.36 3.49 8.98
CA GLY A 313 4.96 2.40 8.10
C GLY A 313 4.00 1.40 8.77
N PHE A 314 3.81 0.26 8.13
CA PHE A 314 2.89 -0.81 8.52
C PHE A 314 3.53 -2.18 8.36
N ARG A 315 2.89 -3.24 8.88
CA ARG A 315 3.40 -4.62 8.84
C ARG A 315 2.31 -5.61 8.42
N PRO A 316 2.65 -6.73 7.78
CA PRO A 316 1.71 -7.80 7.53
C PRO A 316 1.36 -8.52 8.84
N ASP A 317 0.07 -8.82 9.06
CA ASP A 317 -0.35 -9.77 10.09
C ASP A 317 -0.37 -11.19 9.52
N LEU A 318 0.56 -12.04 9.98
CA LEU A 318 0.70 -13.42 9.51
C LEU A 318 0.15 -14.45 10.52
N SER A 319 -0.44 -13.98 11.63
CA SER A 319 -0.80 -14.84 12.77
C SER A 319 -1.79 -15.94 12.38
N PHE A 320 -2.81 -15.62 11.58
CA PHE A 320 -3.83 -16.57 11.13
C PHE A 320 -3.33 -17.55 10.04
N LEU A 321 -2.09 -17.37 9.56
CA LEU A 321 -1.45 -18.23 8.55
C LEU A 321 -0.41 -19.18 9.18
N SER A 322 -0.37 -19.30 10.51
CA SER A 322 0.66 -20.06 11.23
C SER A 322 0.78 -21.53 10.81
N GLU A 323 -0.33 -22.12 10.34
CA GLU A 323 -0.42 -23.50 9.88
C GLU A 323 -0.03 -23.72 8.40
N LEU A 324 0.29 -22.65 7.67
CA LEU A 324 0.76 -22.72 6.29
C LEU A 324 2.28 -22.76 6.18
N ARG A 325 2.78 -23.43 5.14
CA ARG A 325 4.22 -23.48 4.80
C ARG A 325 4.59 -22.33 3.86
N LEU A 326 4.64 -21.11 4.39
CA LEU A 326 5.04 -19.92 3.62
C LEU A 326 6.57 -19.77 3.56
N GLY A 327 7.07 -19.45 2.37
CA GLY A 327 8.47 -19.07 2.14
C GLY A 327 8.59 -17.56 2.21
N LEU A 328 9.11 -17.04 3.32
CA LEU A 328 9.20 -15.61 3.59
C LEU A 328 10.63 -15.20 3.92
N ASP A 329 11.07 -14.06 3.40
CA ASP A 329 12.33 -13.42 3.79
C ASP A 329 12.29 -12.98 5.26
N GLU A 330 13.38 -13.24 5.97
CA GLU A 330 13.49 -13.02 7.42
C GLU A 330 13.40 -11.53 7.81
N ARG A 331 13.77 -10.61 6.92
CA ARG A 331 13.84 -9.17 7.20
C ARG A 331 12.56 -8.47 6.78
N LEU A 332 12.12 -8.70 5.55
CA LEU A 332 10.99 -8.01 4.93
C LEU A 332 9.65 -8.67 5.25
N GLN A 333 9.64 -9.98 5.55
CA GLN A 333 8.42 -10.78 5.65
C GLN A 333 7.61 -10.78 4.33
N ALA A 334 8.32 -10.69 3.21
CA ALA A 334 7.83 -10.81 1.84
C ALA A 334 8.12 -12.22 1.30
N PRO A 335 7.44 -12.71 0.24
CA PRO A 335 7.82 -13.94 -0.44
C PRO A 335 9.31 -13.98 -0.79
N THR A 336 9.94 -15.13 -0.59
CA THR A 336 11.41 -15.27 -0.69
C THR A 336 11.97 -14.81 -2.03
N GLU A 337 11.34 -15.18 -3.14
CA GLU A 337 11.78 -14.81 -4.48
C GLU A 337 11.51 -13.33 -4.81
N LEU A 338 10.46 -12.74 -4.22
CA LEU A 338 10.15 -11.32 -4.39
C LEU A 338 11.11 -10.42 -3.59
N ALA A 339 11.52 -10.82 -2.39
CA ALA A 339 12.21 -9.96 -1.43
C ALA A 339 13.48 -9.26 -1.98
N PRO A 340 14.36 -9.91 -2.76
CA PRO A 340 15.51 -9.24 -3.38
C PRO A 340 15.11 -8.13 -4.35
N LEU A 341 13.97 -8.28 -5.05
CA LEU A 341 13.51 -7.35 -6.10
C LEU A 341 12.88 -6.07 -5.54
N ILE A 342 12.52 -6.08 -4.25
CA ILE A 342 11.83 -4.98 -3.57
C ILE A 342 12.58 -4.45 -2.35
N ASP A 343 13.82 -4.88 -2.12
CA ASP A 343 14.61 -4.45 -0.97
C ASP A 343 14.81 -2.92 -1.01
N PRO A 344 14.31 -2.15 -0.03
CA PRO A 344 14.41 -0.70 -0.01
C PRO A 344 15.85 -0.17 0.11
N ASN A 345 16.83 -1.03 0.41
CA ASN A 345 18.25 -0.66 0.40
C ASN A 345 18.85 -0.70 -1.01
N GLN A 346 18.16 -1.32 -1.98
CA GLN A 346 18.65 -1.51 -3.35
C GLN A 346 17.72 -0.89 -4.39
N HIS A 347 16.42 -0.88 -4.14
CA HIS A 347 15.38 -0.49 -5.09
C HIS A 347 14.55 0.71 -4.63
N SER A 348 14.02 1.44 -5.61
CA SER A 348 13.00 2.50 -5.44
C SER A 348 11.77 2.16 -6.29
N CYS A 349 10.66 2.91 -6.14
CA CYS A 349 9.41 2.64 -6.86
C CYS A 349 9.56 2.55 -8.40
N GLY A 350 10.56 3.21 -8.99
CA GLY A 350 10.82 3.18 -10.44
C GLY A 350 11.72 2.03 -10.92
N THR A 351 12.29 1.24 -10.01
CA THR A 351 13.25 0.17 -10.34
C THR A 351 12.74 -1.22 -9.99
N VAL A 352 11.48 -1.33 -9.55
CA VAL A 352 10.85 -2.61 -9.22
C VAL A 352 10.19 -3.16 -10.48
N TYR A 353 10.59 -4.35 -10.88
CA TYR A 353 10.00 -5.04 -12.02
C TYR A 353 8.59 -5.53 -11.69
N PRO A 354 7.66 -5.54 -12.67
CA PRO A 354 6.42 -6.27 -12.50
C PRO A 354 6.71 -7.74 -12.21
N HIS A 355 5.90 -8.34 -11.35
CA HIS A 355 6.10 -9.70 -10.84
C HIS A 355 4.75 -10.36 -10.59
N GLY A 356 4.75 -11.68 -10.62
CA GLY A 356 3.53 -12.48 -10.64
C GLY A 356 3.71 -13.78 -9.87
N VAL A 357 3.11 -14.86 -10.40
CA VAL A 357 3.07 -16.16 -9.74
C VAL A 357 4.45 -16.71 -9.39
N ASN A 358 5.47 -16.45 -10.22
CA ASN A 358 6.81 -16.97 -10.01
C ASN A 358 7.43 -16.45 -8.71
N GLU A 359 7.33 -15.15 -8.48
CA GLU A 359 7.91 -14.50 -7.29
C GLU A 359 7.01 -14.62 -6.05
N LEU A 360 5.72 -14.87 -6.25
CA LEU A 360 4.70 -14.93 -5.18
C LEU A 360 4.36 -16.35 -4.72
N SER A 361 4.92 -17.37 -5.36
CA SER A 361 4.70 -18.77 -4.97
C SER A 361 5.38 -19.10 -3.64
N HIS A 362 4.76 -20.03 -2.90
CA HIS A 362 5.26 -20.52 -1.62
C HIS A 362 5.48 -22.04 -1.65
N PRO A 363 6.22 -22.60 -0.67
CA PRO A 363 6.30 -24.05 -0.50
C PRO A 363 4.93 -24.72 -0.34
N GLU A 364 3.98 -24.04 0.32
CA GLU A 364 2.57 -24.43 0.28
C GLU A 364 1.96 -24.02 -1.07
N LYS A 365 1.52 -25.00 -1.86
CA LYS A 365 0.86 -24.76 -3.16
C LYS A 365 -0.47 -24.04 -3.02
N ASP A 366 -0.89 -23.34 -4.06
CA ASP A 366 -2.22 -22.72 -4.20
C ASP A 366 -2.59 -21.71 -3.09
N VAL A 367 -1.59 -21.16 -2.39
CA VAL A 367 -1.75 -20.01 -1.51
C VAL A 367 -0.79 -18.89 -1.90
N TYR A 368 -1.30 -17.67 -1.95
CA TYR A 368 -0.54 -16.50 -2.40
C TYR A 368 -0.80 -15.31 -1.49
N LEU A 369 0.27 -14.61 -1.11
CA LEU A 369 0.17 -13.27 -0.53
C LEU A 369 0.22 -12.26 -1.68
N VAL A 370 -0.70 -11.28 -1.72
CA VAL A 370 -0.78 -10.31 -2.82
C VAL A 370 -0.97 -8.87 -2.32
N GLY A 371 -0.81 -7.91 -3.23
CA GLY A 371 -0.91 -6.49 -2.94
C GLY A 371 0.15 -6.04 -1.93
N MET A 372 -0.21 -5.06 -1.09
CA MET A 372 0.69 -4.55 -0.05
C MET A 372 1.14 -5.64 0.95
N LYS A 373 0.37 -6.74 1.09
CA LYS A 373 0.73 -7.85 1.98
C LYS A 373 2.02 -8.54 1.52
N SER A 374 2.17 -8.77 0.22
CA SER A 374 3.34 -9.47 -0.34
C SER A 374 4.62 -8.66 -0.24
N TYR A 375 4.52 -7.33 -0.13
CA TYR A 375 5.67 -6.46 0.07
C TYR A 375 6.19 -6.48 1.51
N GLY A 376 5.43 -7.05 2.44
CA GLY A 376 5.78 -7.11 3.85
C GLY A 376 6.08 -5.73 4.42
N ARG A 377 7.38 -5.43 4.62
CA ARG A 377 7.88 -4.14 5.15
C ARG A 377 8.45 -3.19 4.09
N ALA A 378 8.54 -3.61 2.83
CA ALA A 378 9.03 -2.77 1.75
C ALA A 378 8.02 -1.66 1.42
N PRO A 379 8.42 -0.39 1.28
CA PRO A 379 7.49 0.74 1.13
C PRO A 379 7.13 1.09 -0.32
N THR A 380 7.58 0.31 -1.31
CA THR A 380 7.58 0.68 -2.74
C THR A 380 6.41 0.07 -3.54
N PHE A 381 5.33 -0.32 -2.86
CA PHE A 381 4.17 -0.94 -3.51
C PHE A 381 3.33 0.07 -4.31
N LEU A 382 2.81 -0.38 -5.46
CA LEU A 382 1.94 0.38 -6.35
C LEU A 382 0.70 -0.45 -6.72
N ALA A 383 -0.45 0.22 -6.90
CA ALA A 383 -1.72 -0.44 -7.22
C ALA A 383 -1.63 -1.29 -8.50
N MET A 384 -1.05 -0.74 -9.58
CA MET A 384 -0.84 -1.46 -10.84
C MET A 384 -0.01 -2.74 -10.68
N THR A 385 1.02 -2.70 -9.82
CA THR A 385 1.79 -3.91 -9.51
C THR A 385 0.90 -4.95 -8.84
N GLY A 386 0.04 -4.54 -7.90
CA GLY A 386 -0.96 -5.43 -7.30
C GLY A 386 -1.93 -6.05 -8.32
N TYR A 387 -2.35 -5.28 -9.33
CA TYR A 387 -3.22 -5.78 -10.40
C TYR A 387 -2.52 -6.81 -11.28
N GLU A 388 -1.25 -6.59 -11.61
CA GLU A 388 -0.43 -7.57 -12.33
C GLU A 388 -0.23 -8.86 -11.55
N GLN A 389 0.02 -8.76 -10.23
CA GLN A 389 0.16 -9.93 -9.36
C GLN A 389 -1.09 -10.81 -9.42
N VAL A 390 -2.27 -10.21 -9.26
CA VAL A 390 -3.53 -10.98 -9.19
C VAL A 390 -3.99 -11.50 -10.56
N ARG A 391 -3.68 -10.79 -11.66
CA ARG A 391 -3.86 -11.28 -13.03
C ARG A 391 -3.06 -12.57 -13.25
N SER A 392 -1.77 -12.53 -12.94
CA SER A 392 -0.85 -13.67 -13.08
C SER A 392 -1.29 -14.85 -12.22
N ILE A 393 -1.62 -14.62 -10.95
CA ILE A 393 -2.08 -15.67 -10.02
C ILE A 393 -3.40 -16.30 -10.48
N ALA A 394 -4.37 -15.49 -10.92
CA ALA A 394 -5.64 -16.02 -11.42
C ALA A 394 -5.45 -16.92 -12.65
N ALA A 395 -4.50 -16.60 -13.53
CA ALA A 395 -4.12 -17.46 -14.65
C ALA A 395 -3.52 -18.79 -14.19
N ALA A 396 -2.61 -18.76 -13.21
CA ALA A 396 -2.01 -19.97 -12.66
C ALA A 396 -3.06 -20.90 -12.03
N ILE A 397 -3.99 -20.35 -11.22
CA ILE A 397 -5.06 -21.12 -10.59
C ILE A 397 -6.02 -21.72 -11.63
N ALA A 398 -6.22 -21.05 -12.76
CA ALA A 398 -6.99 -21.56 -13.89
C ALA A 398 -6.26 -22.64 -14.71
N GLY A 399 -4.96 -22.88 -14.43
CA GLY A 399 -4.12 -23.83 -15.16
C GLY A 399 -3.51 -23.27 -16.44
N ASP A 400 -3.58 -21.96 -16.67
CA ASP A 400 -2.98 -21.28 -17.81
C ASP A 400 -1.59 -20.74 -17.42
N GLN A 401 -0.59 -21.62 -17.46
CA GLN A 401 0.78 -21.30 -17.07
C GLN A 401 1.42 -20.25 -17.99
N GLU A 402 1.12 -20.28 -19.29
CA GLU A 402 1.69 -19.34 -20.26
C GLU A 402 1.22 -17.91 -19.96
N ALA A 403 -0.08 -17.71 -19.69
CA ALA A 403 -0.59 -16.40 -19.30
C ALA A 403 -0.13 -15.98 -17.89
N ALA A 404 0.11 -16.93 -16.99
CA ALA A 404 0.60 -16.65 -15.65
C ALA A 404 2.05 -16.12 -15.66
N GLU A 405 2.93 -16.69 -16.48
CA GLU A 405 4.34 -16.31 -16.57
C GLU A 405 4.60 -15.07 -17.43
N ARG A 406 3.66 -14.72 -18.31
CA ARG A 406 3.76 -13.50 -19.13
C ARG A 406 3.55 -12.26 -18.26
N VAL A 407 4.50 -11.33 -18.29
CA VAL A 407 4.34 -9.99 -17.69
C VAL A 407 3.57 -9.10 -18.67
N GLU A 408 2.42 -8.58 -18.24
CA GLU A 408 1.54 -7.74 -19.08
C GLU A 408 1.53 -6.26 -18.64
N LEU A 409 2.18 -5.93 -17.53
CA LEU A 409 2.30 -4.56 -17.04
C LEU A 409 3.45 -3.81 -17.71
N THR A 410 3.11 -2.76 -18.46
CA THR A 410 4.08 -1.79 -18.97
C THR A 410 4.13 -0.60 -18.00
N LEU A 411 5.26 -0.42 -17.31
CA LEU A 411 5.50 0.77 -16.50
C LEU A 411 6.06 1.91 -17.37
N PRO A 412 5.66 3.18 -17.17
CA PRO A 412 6.29 4.31 -17.84
C PRO A 412 7.79 4.39 -17.49
N GLU A 413 8.65 4.81 -18.43
CA GLU A 413 10.10 4.98 -18.19
C GLU A 413 10.44 5.95 -17.05
N THR A 414 9.53 6.88 -16.73
CA THR A 414 9.65 7.84 -15.61
C THR A 414 9.27 7.25 -14.25
N GLY A 415 8.81 6.00 -14.19
CA GLY A 415 8.13 5.44 -13.03
C GLY A 415 6.68 5.96 -12.88
N VAL A 416 5.92 5.28 -12.02
CA VAL A 416 4.45 5.33 -11.93
C VAL A 416 3.88 6.42 -11.01
N CYS A 417 4.69 7.12 -10.21
CA CYS A 417 4.14 8.14 -9.32
C CYS A 417 3.96 9.50 -10.03
N GLY A 418 3.19 9.56 -11.12
CA GLY A 418 2.98 10.79 -11.92
C GLY A 418 2.18 11.90 -11.23
N GLY A 419 1.79 11.72 -9.96
CA GLY A 419 0.69 12.40 -9.28
C GLY A 419 0.54 13.92 -9.28
N ALA A 420 -0.64 14.35 -8.83
CA ALA A 420 -0.95 15.70 -8.36
C ALA A 420 -0.52 15.91 -6.89
N GLY A 421 -0.06 17.11 -6.54
CA GLY A 421 0.28 17.51 -5.18
C GLY A 421 -0.91 17.57 -4.22
N LEU A 422 -0.78 18.34 -3.14
CA LEU A 422 -1.83 18.55 -2.13
C LEU A 422 -3.14 19.08 -2.76
N PHE A 423 -4.27 18.80 -2.11
CA PHE A 423 -5.63 19.13 -2.60
C PHE A 423 -5.82 20.62 -2.98
N ASP A 424 -5.09 21.52 -2.32
CA ASP A 424 -5.20 22.97 -2.49
C ASP A 424 -4.14 23.58 -3.43
N ALA A 425 -3.30 22.76 -4.08
CA ALA A 425 -2.38 23.25 -5.11
C ALA A 425 -3.14 23.34 -6.45
N PRO A 426 -3.09 24.48 -7.16
CA PRO A 426 -3.63 24.53 -8.52
C PRO A 426 -2.94 23.44 -9.35
N ALA A 427 -3.72 22.71 -10.16
CA ALA A 427 -3.15 21.81 -11.13
C ALA A 427 -2.17 22.64 -11.97
N ALA A 428 -0.88 22.34 -11.89
CA ALA A 428 0.08 22.96 -12.79
C ALA A 428 -0.42 22.66 -14.19
N ALA A 429 -0.80 23.71 -14.91
CA ALA A 429 -1.01 23.59 -16.33
C ALA A 429 0.25 22.93 -16.89
N GLN A 430 0.09 21.86 -17.65
CA GLN A 430 1.15 21.43 -18.54
C GLN A 430 1.37 22.60 -19.49
N ASP A 431 2.35 23.45 -19.19
CA ASP A 431 2.84 24.45 -20.11
C ASP A 431 3.30 23.68 -21.34
N SER A 432 2.46 23.70 -22.36
CA SER A 432 2.77 23.30 -23.71
C SER A 432 3.71 24.34 -24.32
N ASP A 433 4.91 24.48 -23.78
CA ASP A 433 5.98 25.31 -24.33
C ASP A 433 7.29 24.54 -24.26
N THR A 434 7.37 23.50 -25.08
CA THR A 434 8.64 23.16 -25.74
C THR A 434 8.41 23.33 -27.23
N GLU A 435 8.98 24.41 -27.77
CA GLU A 435 9.20 24.60 -29.20
C GLU A 435 9.88 23.36 -29.79
N GLY A 436 9.06 22.47 -30.36
CA GLY A 436 9.51 21.34 -31.14
C GLY A 436 10.02 21.83 -32.49
N CYS A 437 11.32 22.07 -32.57
CA CYS A 437 12.03 22.28 -33.83
C CYS A 437 11.81 21.07 -34.74
N CYS A 438 11.22 21.30 -35.92
CA CYS A 438 10.98 20.31 -36.95
C CYS A 438 12.28 19.61 -37.38
N ALA A 439 12.46 18.36 -36.98
CA ALA A 439 13.38 17.44 -37.63
C ALA A 439 12.73 16.06 -37.79
N THR A 440 12.48 15.70 -39.04
CA THR A 440 11.96 14.40 -39.51
C THR A 440 12.81 13.23 -38.97
N PRO A 441 12.22 12.15 -38.42
CA PRO A 441 12.99 11.03 -37.92
C PRO A 441 13.55 10.17 -39.06
N ALA A 442 14.88 9.97 -39.07
CA ALA A 442 15.54 9.03 -39.95
C ALA A 442 15.31 7.59 -39.44
N THR A 443 14.67 6.77 -40.26
CA THR A 443 14.51 5.33 -40.04
C THR A 443 15.85 4.61 -40.10
N LEU A 444 16.32 4.08 -38.97
CA LEU A 444 17.45 3.14 -38.91
C LEU A 444 16.94 1.71 -39.13
N ARG A 445 17.27 1.13 -40.29
CA ARG A 445 17.16 -0.32 -40.55
C ARG A 445 18.46 -0.99 -40.13
N ILE A 446 18.40 -1.87 -39.13
CA ILE A 446 19.51 -2.74 -38.76
C ILE A 446 19.50 -3.94 -39.71
N GLY A 447 20.42 -3.94 -40.68
CA GLY A 447 20.72 -5.07 -41.56
C GLY A 447 22.01 -5.75 -41.13
N ILE A 448 21.95 -7.07 -40.98
CA ILE A 448 23.06 -7.95 -40.63
C ILE A 448 23.93 -8.14 -41.89
N GLY A 449 25.23 -7.87 -41.82
CA GLY A 449 26.17 -8.05 -42.94
C GLY A 449 27.63 -8.17 -42.48
N ALA A 450 28.26 -9.26 -42.90
CA ALA A 450 29.57 -9.81 -42.51
C ALA A 450 30.81 -8.91 -42.81
N PRO A 451 32.01 -9.23 -42.26
CA PRO A 451 33.17 -8.34 -42.31
C PRO A 451 33.94 -8.48 -43.63
N ALA A 452 34.46 -7.36 -44.14
CA ALA A 452 35.39 -7.32 -45.27
C ALA A 452 36.78 -6.87 -44.81
N SER A 453 37.77 -7.57 -45.35
CA SER A 453 39.19 -7.59 -45.05
C SER A 453 40.01 -6.47 -45.72
N SER A 454 41.08 -6.07 -45.03
CA SER A 454 42.45 -5.75 -45.51
C SER A 454 42.69 -4.88 -46.77
N GLY A 455 43.43 -3.78 -46.56
CA GLY A 455 44.77 -3.62 -47.15
C GLY A 455 44.98 -2.61 -48.28
N GLY A 456 46.04 -1.79 -48.13
CA GLY A 456 46.73 -1.01 -49.17
C GLY A 456 46.49 0.51 -49.06
N CYS A 457 47.49 1.38 -48.94
CA CYS A 457 48.95 1.30 -49.00
C CYS A 457 49.56 2.26 -47.96
#